data_AF-A0A1I3F2U7-F1
#
_entry.id   AF-A0A1I3F2U7-F1
#
_cell.length_a   1.000
_cell.length_b   1.000
_cell.length_c   1.000
_cell.angle_alpha   90.00
_cell.angle_beta   90.00
_cell.angle_gamma   90.00
#
_symmetry.space_group_name_H-M   'P 1'
#
loop_
_entity.id
_entity.type
_entity.pdbx_description
1 polymer ?
#
loop_
_entity_poly.entity_id
_entity_poly.type
_entity_poly.pdbx_seq_one_letter_code
_entity_poly.pdbx_strand_id
1 'polypeptide(L)' 'MSSQPLEKTEPEVSEQEIDDVLAEFNGDPRAAIRALLHDQAALIRDAQQAVSRGFIRGVFSAGARRLDVEDEV' A
#
# COMPACT_ATOMS: atom_id res chain seq x y z
N MET A 1 22.13 -2.67 10.68
CA MET A 1 21.42 -2.73 9.39
C MET A 1 20.76 -1.38 9.15
N SER A 2 21.33 -0.53 8.30
CA SER A 2 20.73 0.77 7.95
C SER A 2 19.70 0.53 6.85
N SER A 3 18.44 0.91 7.08
CA SER A 3 17.40 0.92 6.06
C SER A 3 17.59 2.16 5.19
N GLN A 4 18.29 2.01 4.08
CA GLN A 4 18.35 3.08 3.08
C GLN A 4 17.01 3.12 2.31
N PRO A 5 16.46 4.31 2.02
CA PRO A 5 15.28 4.43 1.18
C PRO A 5 15.59 3.85 -0.20
N LEU A 6 14.73 2.97 -0.73
CA LEU A 6 14.82 2.58 -2.14
C LEU A 6 14.67 3.83 -3.00
N GLU A 7 15.63 4.04 -3.89
CA GLU A 7 15.54 5.04 -4.94
C GLU A 7 14.30 4.75 -5.78
N LYS A 8 13.45 5.77 -5.97
CA LYS A 8 12.25 5.65 -6.79
C LYS A 8 12.67 5.61 -8.25
N THR A 9 12.94 4.42 -8.77
CA THR A 9 13.01 4.21 -10.21
C THR A 9 11.59 4.38 -10.75
N GLU A 10 11.36 5.38 -11.59
CA GLU A 10 10.11 5.43 -12.34
C GLU A 10 10.07 4.22 -13.29
N PRO A 11 8.95 3.49 -13.36
CA PRO A 11 8.83 2.40 -14.30
C PRO A 11 8.90 2.97 -15.72
N GLU A 12 9.89 2.52 -16.51
CA GLU A 12 9.89 2.80 -17.94
C GLU A 12 8.73 2.04 -18.59
N VAL A 13 7.76 2.78 -19.11
CA VAL A 13 6.65 2.23 -19.91
C VAL A 13 7.08 2.31 -21.37
N SER A 14 7.06 1.17 -22.06
CA SER A 14 7.39 1.08 -23.47
C SER A 14 6.21 1.47 -24.37
N GLU A 15 6.49 1.94 -25.58
CA GLU A 15 5.45 2.23 -26.59
C GLU A 15 4.60 0.99 -26.91
N GLN A 16 5.20 -0.20 -26.90
CA GLN A 16 4.47 -1.46 -27.13
C GLN A 16 3.42 -1.70 -26.03
N GLU A 17 3.75 -1.44 -24.77
CA GLU A 17 2.79 -1.58 -23.65
C GLU A 17 1.64 -0.56 -23.77
N ILE A 18 1.93 0.65 -24.27
CA ILE A 18 0.89 1.65 -24.54
C ILE A 18 -0.04 1.16 -25.65
N ASP A 19 0.52 0.66 -26.76
CA ASP A 19 -0.25 0.14 -27.89
C ASP A 19 -1.11 -1.07 -27.48
N ASP A 20 -0.58 -1.96 -26.65
CA ASP A 20 -1.30 -3.13 -26.15
C ASP A 20 -2.50 -2.72 -25.30
N VAL A 21 -2.32 -1.74 -24.39
CA VAL A 21 -3.43 -1.20 -23.59
C VAL A 21 -4.44 -0.49 -24.48
N LEU A 22 -4.02 0.32 -25.45
CA LEU A 22 -4.94 0.96 -26.39
C LEU A 22 -5.73 -0.08 -27.17
N ALA A 23 -5.08 -1.15 -27.64
CA ALA A 23 -5.73 -2.23 -28.36
C ALA A 23 -6.80 -2.95 -27.52
N GLU A 24 -6.56 -3.17 -26.22
CA GLU A 24 -7.52 -3.77 -25.28
C GLU A 24 -8.83 -2.95 -25.22
N PHE A 25 -8.73 -1.63 -25.32
CA PHE A 25 -9.88 -0.71 -25.29
C PHE A 25 -10.36 -0.29 -26.68
N ASN A 26 -10.12 -1.11 -27.72
CA ASN A 26 -10.48 -0.85 -29.12
C ASN A 26 -9.94 0.50 -29.67
N GLY A 27 -8.80 0.94 -29.15
CA GLY A 27 -8.18 2.21 -29.50
C GLY A 27 -8.82 3.44 -28.85
N ASP A 28 -9.73 3.29 -27.88
CA ASP A 28 -10.29 4.44 -27.15
C ASP A 28 -9.33 4.88 -26.02
N PRO A 29 -8.60 6.00 -26.19
CA PRO A 29 -7.64 6.46 -25.19
C PRO A 29 -8.34 6.90 -23.89
N ARG A 30 -9.59 7.38 -23.95
CA ARG A 30 -10.32 7.81 -22.74
C ARG A 30 -10.76 6.62 -21.91
N ALA A 31 -11.15 5.52 -22.55
CA ALA A 31 -11.47 4.28 -21.86
C ALA A 31 -10.23 3.66 -21.21
N ALA A 32 -9.11 3.59 -21.95
CA ALA A 32 -7.83 3.11 -21.45
C ALA A 32 -7.34 3.90 -20.22
N ILE A 33 -7.31 5.24 -20.32
CA ILE A 33 -6.91 6.11 -19.20
C ILE A 33 -7.83 5.90 -17.99
N ARG A 34 -9.15 5.76 -18.21
CA ARG A 34 -10.10 5.52 -17.11
C ARG A 34 -9.82 4.20 -16.39
N ALA A 35 -9.51 3.14 -17.13
CA ALA A 35 -9.16 1.85 -16.56
C ALA A 35 -7.85 1.93 -15.75
N LEU A 36 -6.80 2.52 -16.31
CA LEU A 36 -5.52 2.69 -15.62
C LEU A 36 -5.65 3.47 -14.31
N LEU A 37 -6.43 4.56 -14.30
CA LEU A 37 -6.68 5.34 -13.08
C LEU A 37 -7.48 4.55 -12.05
N HIS A 38 -8.42 3.71 -12.49
CA HIS A 38 -9.16 2.83 -11.60
C HIS A 38 -8.25 1.80 -10.94
N ASP A 39 -7.39 1.16 -11.72
CA ASP A 39 -6.48 0.11 -11.24
C ASP A 39 -5.39 0.68 -10.32
N GLN A 40 -4.84 1.85 -10.66
CA GLN A 40 -3.94 2.58 -9.78
C GLN A 40 -4.60 2.87 -8.43
N ALA A 41 -5.86 3.33 -8.43
CA ALA A 41 -6.58 3.58 -7.18
C ALA A 41 -6.80 2.30 -6.37
N ALA A 42 -7.03 1.16 -7.02
CA ALA A 42 -7.13 -0.14 -6.34
C ALA A 42 -5.79 -0.54 -5.70
N LEU A 43 -4.69 -0.47 -6.44
CA LEU A 43 -3.35 -0.78 -5.93
C LEU A 43 -2.96 0.11 -4.75
N ILE A 44 -3.29 1.41 -4.79
CA ILE A 44 -3.05 2.33 -3.67
C ILE A 44 -3.86 1.91 -2.44
N ARG A 45 -5.14 1.55 -2.60
CA ARG A 45 -5.98 1.08 -1.48
C ARG A 45 -5.42 -0.20 -0.88
N ASP A 46 -5.02 -1.15 -1.71
CA ASP A 46 -4.47 -2.42 -1.26
C ASP A 46 -3.13 -2.22 -0.54
N ALA A 47 -2.25 -1.36 -1.08
CA ALA A 47 -1.01 -0.99 -0.42
C ALA A 47 -1.25 -0.36 0.96
N GLN A 48 -2.28 0.50 1.09
CA GLN A 48 -2.67 1.11 2.36
C GLN A 48 -3.22 0.09 3.38
N GLN A 49 -3.87 -0.98 2.92
CA GLN A 49 -4.38 -2.05 3.78
C GLN A 49 -3.30 -3.07 4.16
N ALA A 50 -2.36 -3.34 3.25
CA ALA A 50 -1.28 -4.30 3.42
C ALA A 50 -0.17 -3.80 4.36
N VAL A 51 -0.08 -2.50 4.62
CA VAL A 51 0.86 -1.96 5.61
C VAL A 51 0.35 -2.16 7.03
N SER A 52 1.10 -2.92 7.83
CA SER A 52 0.90 -2.97 9.29
C SER A 52 1.11 -1.57 9.86
N ARG A 53 0.05 -0.97 10.41
CA ARG A 53 0.09 0.37 11.03
C ARG A 53 0.79 0.39 12.41
N GLY A 54 1.44 -0.70 12.80
CA GLY A 54 2.42 -0.70 13.87
C GLY A 54 2.42 -1.94 14.73
N PHE A 55 3.58 -2.60 14.79
CA PHE A 55 4.15 -2.88 16.10
C PHE A 55 4.53 -1.52 16.72
N ILE A 56 3.58 -0.90 17.42
CA ILE A 56 3.90 0.28 18.24
C ILE A 56 4.53 -0.24 19.53
N ARG A 57 5.85 -0.13 19.64
CA ARG A 57 6.60 -0.49 20.85
C ARG A 57 6.06 0.33 22.02
N GLY A 58 5.21 -0.27 22.87
CA GLY A 58 4.67 0.34 24.09
C GLY A 58 3.16 0.58 24.15
N VAL A 59 2.40 0.43 23.06
CA VAL A 59 0.91 0.58 23.12
C VAL A 59 0.21 -0.76 23.24
N PHE A 60 0.79 -1.83 22.69
CA PHE A 60 0.23 -3.19 22.78
C PHE A 60 0.12 -3.71 24.24
N SER A 61 0.86 -3.11 25.18
CA SER A 61 0.81 -3.45 26.60
C SER A 61 0.07 -2.41 27.47
N ALA A 62 -0.45 -1.33 26.89
CA ALA A 62 -1.23 -0.34 27.61
C ALA A 62 -2.59 -0.96 28.02
N GLY A 63 -2.70 -1.34 29.30
CA GLY A 63 -3.87 -2.03 29.86
C GLY A 63 -3.72 -3.55 30.05
N ALA A 64 -2.62 -4.15 29.58
CA ALA A 64 -2.33 -5.57 29.78
C ALA A 64 -1.54 -5.88 31.07
N ARG A 65 -1.15 -4.84 31.82
CA ARG A 65 -0.53 -5.03 33.15
C ARG A 65 -1.59 -5.53 34.13
N ARG A 66 -1.31 -6.63 34.83
CA ARG A 66 -2.10 -7.06 35.99
C ARG A 66 -2.17 -5.88 36.97
N LEU A 67 -3.36 -5.56 37.45
CA LEU A 67 -3.53 -4.70 38.60
C LEU A 67 -2.92 -5.45 39.79
N ASP A 68 -1.93 -4.86 40.45
CA ASP A 68 -1.44 -5.36 41.73
C ASP A 68 -2.62 -5.22 42.71
N VAL A 69 -3.35 -6.31 42.91
CA VAL A 69 -4.32 -6.39 44.00
C VAL A 69 -3.46 -6.55 45.24
N GLU A 70 -3.34 -5.47 46.01
CA GLU A 70 -2.74 -5.51 47.33
C GLU A 70 -3.58 -6.49 48.16
N ASP A 71 -3.05 -7.70 48.39
CA ASP A 71 -3.54 -8.61 49.41
C ASP A 71 -3.25 -7.96 50.77
N GLU A 72 -4.15 -7.11 51.24
CA GLU A 72 -4.20 -6.70 52.65
C GLU A 72 -4.60 -7.92 53.50
N VAL A 73 -3.67 -8.38 54.35
CA VAL A 73 -3.90 -9.32 55.47
C VAL A 73 -3.47 -8.68 56.78
#